data_AF-A8N859-F1
#
_entry.id   AF-A8N859-F1
#
_cell.length_a   1.000
_cell.length_b   1.000
_cell.length_c   1.000
_cell.angle_alpha   90.00
_cell.angle_beta   90.00
_cell.angle_gamma   90.00
#
_symmetry.space_group_name_H-M   'P 1'
#
loop_
_entity.id
_entity.type
_entity.pdbx_description
1 polymer ?
#
loop_
_entity_poly.entity_id
_entity_poly.type
_entity_poly.pdbx_seq_one_letter_code
_entity_poly.pdbx_strand_id
1 'polypeptide(L)'
;MDKVTGKLTLSFVVGFSVVHCLAALVTVIRVVHRKKRQQLWWDDLFASIASFATLFLTGTTVAAYLMPEGGYPYAGRAFLFWIGLFLTPTVIWSGRVAVLNTIAYYLPPDAYPARLTTIWSSLGFAIAWIATLISKIFVSGLPIRAIPQPPFSKAATIFGLVLNLLGTAWLIGWPAYLLVKLSLGKSYQRLILTCFVFTTTLGAWDIWHAINTQNTSPYLFYSSHLELLFSVLVANVGWFVAVLVGLQPHKSQVEVSSDSGSR
;
A
#
# COMPACT_ATOMS: atom_id res chain seq x y z
N MET A 1 1.11 -2.42 27.90
CA MET A 1 0.71 -1.39 26.91
C MET A 1 1.01 0.01 27.46
N ASP A 2 0.91 0.20 28.77
CA ASP A 2 0.88 1.51 29.42
C ASP A 2 2.14 2.36 29.19
N LYS A 3 3.34 1.76 29.07
CA LYS A 3 4.57 2.49 28.72
C LYS A 3 4.67 2.92 27.25
N VAL A 4 3.89 2.30 26.37
CA VAL A 4 3.94 2.51 24.92
C VAL A 4 2.82 3.45 24.45
N THR A 5 1.62 3.32 25.05
CA THR A 5 0.49 4.23 24.81
C THR A 5 0.68 5.61 25.45
N GLY A 6 1.47 5.72 26.52
CA GLY A 6 1.76 7.00 27.20
C GLY A 6 2.53 8.04 26.38
N LYS A 7 2.79 7.81 25.08
CA LYS A 7 3.48 8.74 24.17
C LYS A 7 2.66 9.15 22.94
N LEU A 8 1.42 8.67 22.80
CA LEU A 8 0.52 9.14 21.74
C LEU A 8 -0.05 10.50 22.15
N THR A 9 0.40 11.58 21.51
CA THR A 9 -0.17 12.91 21.74
C THR A 9 -1.51 13.02 21.01
N LEU A 10 -2.46 13.76 21.58
CA LEU A 10 -3.76 14.01 20.93
C LEU A 10 -3.56 14.58 19.52
N SER A 11 -2.64 15.55 19.38
CA SER A 11 -2.30 16.19 18.11
C SER A 11 -1.82 15.18 17.06
N PHE A 12 -1.07 14.15 17.48
CA PHE A 12 -0.64 13.08 16.58
C PHE A 12 -1.84 12.26 16.09
N VAL A 13 -2.69 11.78 17.01
CA VAL A 13 -3.85 10.94 16.66
C VAL A 13 -4.81 11.69 15.74
N VAL A 14 -5.12 12.94 16.06
CA VAL A 14 -6.00 13.79 15.24
C VAL A 14 -5.36 14.07 13.87
N GLY A 15 -4.11 14.49 13.84
CA GLY A 15 -3.40 14.83 12.61
C GLY A 15 -3.35 13.65 11.64
N PHE A 16 -2.91 12.47 12.09
CA PHE A 16 -2.86 11.29 11.22
C PHE A 16 -4.24 10.82 10.80
N SER A 17 -5.24 10.90 11.68
CA SER A 17 -6.61 10.50 11.32
C SER A 17 -7.15 11.37 10.17
N VAL A 18 -6.96 12.68 10.24
CA VAL A 18 -7.37 13.61 9.17
C VAL A 18 -6.66 13.26 7.86
N VAL A 19 -5.34 13.04 7.90
CA VAL A 19 -4.56 12.76 6.69
C VAL A 19 -4.93 11.40 6.08
N HIS A 20 -5.18 10.36 6.89
CA HIS A 20 -5.67 9.07 6.39
C HIS A 20 -7.08 9.17 5.80
N CYS A 21 -7.98 9.96 6.40
CA CYS A 21 -9.31 10.23 5.85
C CYS A 21 -9.23 10.95 4.50
N LEU A 22 -8.34 11.94 4.36
CA LEU A 22 -8.11 12.63 3.08
C LEU A 22 -7.55 11.66 2.03
N ALA A 23 -6.59 10.81 2.38
CA ALA A 23 -6.05 9.81 1.47
C ALA A 23 -7.13 8.81 1.01
N ALA A 24 -7.99 8.36 1.91
CA ALA A 24 -9.11 7.49 1.56
C ALA A 24 -10.16 8.18 0.68
N LEU A 25 -10.43 9.47 0.92
CA LEU A 25 -11.33 10.27 0.08
C LEU A 25 -10.80 10.38 -1.35
N VAL A 26 -9.50 10.55 -1.54
CA VAL A 26 -8.87 10.53 -2.87
C VAL A 26 -9.12 9.19 -3.57
N THR A 27 -9.00 8.06 -2.87
CA THR A 27 -9.32 6.74 -3.43
C THR A 27 -10.80 6.63 -3.83
N VAL A 28 -11.73 7.15 -3.02
CA VAL A 28 -13.16 7.16 -3.36
C VAL A 28 -13.40 7.97 -4.64
N ILE A 29 -12.83 9.18 -4.72
CA ILE A 29 -12.93 10.03 -5.92
C ILE A 29 -12.39 9.30 -7.15
N ARG A 30 -11.22 8.65 -7.03
CA ARG A 30 -10.63 7.82 -8.08
C ARG A 30 -11.60 6.74 -8.57
N VAL A 31 -12.14 5.94 -7.65
CA VAL A 31 -13.04 4.81 -7.97
C VAL A 31 -14.32 5.32 -8.62
N VAL A 32 -14.93 6.39 -8.09
CA VAL A 32 -16.14 6.99 -8.67
C VAL A 32 -15.86 7.53 -10.07
N HIS A 33 -14.75 8.25 -10.26
CA HIS A 33 -14.36 8.80 -11.55
C HIS A 33 -14.16 7.69 -12.60
N ARG A 34 -13.46 6.60 -12.25
CA ARG A 34 -13.23 5.47 -13.17
C ARG A 34 -14.47 4.62 -13.39
N LYS A 35 -15.32 4.44 -12.38
CA LYS A 35 -16.62 3.78 -12.52
C LYS A 35 -17.51 4.52 -13.53
N LYS A 36 -17.56 5.86 -13.45
CA LYS A 36 -18.29 6.68 -14.43
C LYS A 36 -17.77 6.51 -15.86
N ARG A 37 -16.48 6.28 -16.04
CA ARG A 37 -15.85 6.03 -17.34
C ARG A 37 -15.84 4.56 -17.77
N GLN A 38 -16.44 3.63 -17.01
CA GLN A 38 -16.40 2.18 -17.26
C GLN A 38 -14.97 1.61 -17.37
N GLN A 39 -14.03 2.22 -16.65
CA GLN A 39 -12.59 1.91 -16.67
C GLN A 39 -12.13 1.35 -15.32
N LEU A 40 -12.98 0.59 -14.63
CA LEU A 40 -12.59 -0.09 -13.40
C LEU A 40 -11.60 -1.21 -13.72
N TRP A 41 -10.53 -1.27 -12.95
CA TRP A 41 -9.55 -2.34 -13.08
C TRP A 41 -9.03 -2.84 -11.74
N TRP A 42 -8.17 -3.86 -11.78
CA TRP A 42 -7.67 -4.52 -10.57
C TRP A 42 -6.90 -3.56 -9.65
N ASP A 43 -6.24 -2.54 -10.19
CA ASP A 43 -5.58 -1.51 -9.39
C ASP A 43 -6.57 -0.73 -8.49
N ASP A 44 -7.78 -0.45 -8.96
CA ASP A 44 -8.82 0.24 -8.17
C ASP A 44 -9.31 -0.62 -7.01
N LEU A 45 -9.40 -1.94 -7.21
CA LEU A 45 -9.75 -2.88 -6.14
C LEU A 45 -8.68 -2.85 -5.04
N PHE A 46 -7.40 -3.00 -5.41
CA PHE A 46 -6.32 -3.02 -4.41
C PHE A 46 -6.12 -1.67 -3.73
N ALA A 47 -6.29 -0.54 -4.43
CA ALA A 47 -6.28 0.79 -3.81
C ALA A 47 -7.45 0.96 -2.81
N SER A 48 -8.62 0.42 -3.13
CA SER A 48 -9.79 0.42 -2.24
C SER A 48 -9.54 -0.44 -0.99
N ILE A 49 -8.95 -1.63 -1.15
CA ILE A 49 -8.55 -2.49 -0.03
C ILE A 49 -7.55 -1.76 0.87
N ALA A 50 -6.52 -1.13 0.29
CA ALA A 50 -5.53 -0.36 1.04
C ALA A 50 -6.17 0.76 1.86
N SER A 51 -7.09 1.50 1.23
CA SER A 51 -7.76 2.65 1.87
C SER A 51 -8.72 2.23 2.96
N PHE A 52 -9.52 1.18 2.72
CA PHE A 52 -10.43 0.62 3.71
C PHE A 52 -9.66 0.06 4.92
N ALA A 53 -8.61 -0.73 4.68
CA ALA A 53 -7.76 -1.26 5.74
C ALA A 53 -7.08 -0.13 6.54
N THR A 54 -6.66 0.94 5.89
CA THR A 54 -6.05 2.11 6.54
C THR A 54 -7.05 2.86 7.42
N LEU A 55 -8.28 3.08 6.95
CA LEU A 55 -9.34 3.71 7.74
C LEU A 55 -9.70 2.85 8.95
N PHE A 56 -9.81 1.53 8.76
CA PHE A 56 -10.10 0.61 9.86
C PHE A 56 -8.96 0.65 10.90
N LEU A 57 -7.71 0.62 10.45
CA LEU A 57 -6.53 0.71 11.34
C LEU A 57 -6.44 2.07 12.05
N THR A 58 -6.82 3.16 11.38
CA THR A 58 -6.93 4.48 12.01
C THR A 58 -8.00 4.47 13.10
N GLY A 59 -9.15 3.86 12.83
CA GLY A 59 -10.22 3.69 13.82
C GLY A 59 -9.78 2.87 15.03
N THR A 60 -9.02 1.79 14.82
CA THR A 60 -8.49 0.99 15.94
C THR A 60 -7.41 1.73 16.72
N THR A 61 -6.59 2.57 16.08
CA THR A 61 -5.65 3.46 16.78
C THR A 61 -6.38 4.50 17.64
N VAL A 62 -7.44 5.13 17.11
CA VAL A 62 -8.29 6.06 17.87
C VAL A 62 -8.96 5.34 19.05
N ALA A 63 -9.50 4.14 18.83
CA ALA A 63 -10.11 3.33 19.89
C ALA A 63 -9.08 2.93 20.96
N ALA A 64 -7.84 2.62 20.58
CA ALA A 64 -6.76 2.33 21.51
C ALA A 64 -6.31 3.57 22.31
N TYR A 65 -6.36 4.76 21.71
CA TYR A 65 -6.09 6.03 22.39
C TYR A 65 -7.18 6.40 23.40
N LEU A 66 -8.45 6.23 23.02
CA LEU A 66 -9.62 6.49 23.87
C LEU A 66 -9.93 5.34 24.86
N MET A 67 -8.95 4.47 25.14
CA MET A 67 -9.13 3.34 26.04
C MET A 67 -9.52 3.87 27.45
N PRO A 68 -10.60 3.34 28.07
CA PRO A 68 -11.01 3.76 29.41
C PRO A 68 -9.97 3.39 30.47
N GLU A 69 -9.99 4.03 31.64
CA GLU A 69 -9.01 3.80 32.73
C GLU A 69 -8.96 2.34 33.22
N GLY A 70 -10.05 1.57 33.04
CA GLY A 70 -10.10 0.13 33.32
C GLY A 70 -9.63 -0.78 32.17
N GLY A 71 -9.26 -0.21 31.02
CA GLY A 71 -8.88 -0.92 29.81
C GLY A 71 -10.04 -1.62 29.10
N TYR A 72 -9.77 -2.20 27.93
CA TYR A 72 -10.73 -3.07 27.25
C TYR A 72 -10.73 -4.49 27.86
N PRO A 73 -11.86 -5.22 27.79
CA PRO A 73 -11.90 -6.65 28.06
C PRO A 73 -10.81 -7.41 27.30
N TYR A 74 -10.39 -8.56 27.84
CA TYR A 74 -9.31 -9.37 27.24
C TYR A 74 -9.52 -9.64 25.74
N ALA A 75 -10.75 -10.01 25.35
CA ALA A 75 -11.12 -10.23 23.96
C ALA A 75 -11.00 -8.97 23.09
N GLY A 76 -11.34 -7.79 23.61
CA GLY A 76 -11.20 -6.51 22.90
C GLY A 76 -9.73 -6.15 22.66
N ARG A 77 -8.86 -6.37 23.65
CA ARG A 77 -7.41 -6.16 23.50
C ARG A 77 -6.80 -7.13 22.48
N ALA A 78 -7.18 -8.40 22.54
CA ALA A 78 -6.79 -9.41 21.57
C ALA A 78 -7.19 -9.01 20.14
N PHE A 79 -8.45 -8.60 19.95
CA PHE A 79 -8.97 -8.16 18.66
C PHE A 79 -8.19 -6.97 18.10
N LEU A 80 -8.02 -5.89 18.88
CA LEU A 80 -7.28 -4.68 18.46
C LEU A 80 -5.83 -5.00 18.06
N PHE A 81 -5.22 -5.97 18.73
CA PHE A 81 -3.87 -6.39 18.41
C PHE A 81 -3.81 -7.17 17.10
N TRP A 82 -4.63 -8.23 16.97
CA TRP A 82 -4.64 -9.08 15.79
C TRP A 82 -5.03 -8.31 14.54
N ILE A 83 -6.02 -7.41 14.64
CA ILE A 83 -6.45 -6.64 13.49
C ILE A 83 -5.36 -5.69 13.00
N GLY A 84 -4.60 -5.05 13.91
CA GLY A 84 -3.41 -4.27 13.52
C GLY A 84 -2.36 -5.14 12.82
N LEU A 85 -2.11 -6.33 13.37
CA LEU A 85 -1.13 -7.28 12.81
C LEU A 85 -1.45 -7.71 11.37
N PHE A 86 -2.73 -7.86 11.01
CA PHE A 86 -3.18 -8.22 9.67
C PHE A 86 -3.39 -7.02 8.74
N LEU A 87 -3.91 -5.90 9.23
CA LEU A 87 -4.22 -4.74 8.40
C LEU A 87 -2.96 -4.00 7.96
N THR A 88 -1.92 -3.89 8.80
CA THR A 88 -0.66 -3.23 8.41
C THR A 88 -0.05 -3.83 7.14
N PRO A 89 0.27 -5.13 7.06
CA PRO A 89 0.77 -5.73 5.83
C PRO A 89 -0.26 -5.65 4.70
N THR A 90 -1.56 -5.73 5.00
CA THR A 90 -2.61 -5.57 3.98
C THR A 90 -2.53 -4.21 3.29
N VAL A 91 -2.41 -3.11 4.03
CA VAL A 91 -2.26 -1.76 3.46
C VAL A 91 -0.98 -1.62 2.63
N ILE A 92 0.15 -2.12 3.15
CA ILE A 92 1.45 -2.01 2.49
C ILE A 92 1.44 -2.80 1.17
N TRP A 93 1.08 -4.08 1.23
CA TRP A 93 1.14 -4.95 0.05
C TRP A 93 0.06 -4.63 -0.99
N SER A 94 -1.18 -4.33 -0.57
CA SER A 94 -2.22 -3.93 -1.52
C SER A 94 -1.88 -2.60 -2.23
N GLY A 95 -1.25 -1.65 -1.54
CA GLY A 95 -0.75 -0.42 -2.17
C GLY A 95 0.31 -0.70 -3.24
N ARG A 96 1.28 -1.58 -2.96
CA ARG A 96 2.32 -1.97 -3.92
C ARG A 96 1.75 -2.71 -5.14
N VAL A 97 0.81 -3.63 -4.92
CA VAL A 97 0.09 -4.33 -5.99
C VAL A 97 -0.71 -3.35 -6.85
N ALA A 98 -1.37 -2.35 -6.23
CA ALA A 98 -2.08 -1.30 -6.95
C ALA A 98 -1.14 -0.48 -7.86
N VAL A 99 0.08 -0.16 -7.42
CA VAL A 99 1.09 0.51 -8.27
C VAL A 99 1.50 -0.36 -9.45
N LEU A 100 1.85 -1.63 -9.23
CA LEU A 100 2.24 -2.54 -10.31
C LEU A 100 1.12 -2.68 -11.35
N ASN A 101 -0.11 -2.86 -10.88
CA ASN A 101 -1.27 -2.91 -11.76
C ASN A 101 -1.45 -1.57 -12.49
N THR A 102 -1.28 -0.42 -11.83
CA THR A 102 -1.35 0.89 -12.49
C THR A 102 -0.30 1.00 -13.61
N ILE A 103 0.94 0.57 -13.36
CA ILE A 103 2.01 0.54 -14.38
C ILE A 103 1.58 -0.37 -15.55
N ALA A 104 1.12 -1.59 -15.27
CA ALA A 104 0.65 -2.52 -16.29
C ALA A 104 -0.53 -1.99 -17.13
N TYR A 105 -1.29 -1.01 -16.61
CA TYR A 105 -2.44 -0.41 -17.29
C TYR A 105 -2.00 0.53 -18.40
N TYR A 106 -1.05 1.39 -18.05
CA TYR A 106 -0.60 2.49 -18.87
C TYR A 106 0.56 2.09 -19.77
N LEU A 107 1.13 0.89 -19.60
CA LEU A 107 2.11 0.36 -20.54
C LEU A 107 1.48 0.23 -21.94
N PRO A 108 2.12 0.79 -22.98
CA PRO A 108 1.60 0.70 -24.33
C PRO A 108 1.72 -0.75 -24.86
N PRO A 109 0.92 -1.15 -25.87
CA PRO A 109 0.85 -2.54 -26.33
C PRO A 109 2.12 -3.05 -27.00
N ASP A 110 2.90 -2.15 -27.61
CA ASP A 110 4.24 -2.41 -28.15
C ASP A 110 5.21 -2.91 -27.07
N ALA A 111 4.99 -2.53 -25.81
CA ALA A 111 5.71 -3.02 -24.65
C ALA A 111 5.12 -4.33 -24.06
N TYR A 112 4.55 -5.21 -24.90
CA TYR A 112 3.90 -6.46 -24.46
C TYR A 112 4.74 -7.31 -23.50
N PRO A 113 6.05 -7.56 -23.74
CA PRO A 113 6.87 -8.35 -22.81
C PRO A 113 6.97 -7.70 -21.42
N ALA A 114 7.16 -6.37 -21.38
CA ALA A 114 7.25 -5.63 -20.13
C ALA A 114 5.90 -5.63 -19.38
N ARG A 115 4.79 -5.52 -20.11
CA ARG A 115 3.45 -5.62 -19.51
C ARG A 115 3.23 -6.99 -18.86
N LEU A 116 3.62 -8.06 -19.54
CA LEU A 116 3.50 -9.42 -19.02
C LEU A 116 4.37 -9.61 -17.76
N THR A 117 5.63 -9.15 -17.77
CA THR A 117 6.48 -9.16 -16.57
C THR A 117 5.84 -8.41 -15.41
N THR A 118 5.25 -7.24 -15.66
CA THR A 118 4.59 -6.45 -14.62
C THR A 118 3.39 -7.19 -14.01
N ILE A 119 2.59 -7.89 -14.82
CA ILE A 119 1.47 -8.71 -14.36
C ILE A 119 1.95 -9.87 -13.50
N TRP A 120 2.98 -10.60 -13.94
CA TRP A 120 3.57 -11.69 -13.16
C TRP A 120 4.20 -11.19 -11.85
N SER A 121 4.86 -10.04 -11.86
CA SER A 121 5.35 -9.40 -10.63
C SER A 121 4.22 -9.06 -9.67
N SER A 122 3.09 -8.54 -10.18
CA SER A 122 1.89 -8.24 -9.38
C SER A 122 1.35 -9.50 -8.68
N LEU A 123 1.28 -10.62 -9.41
CA LEU A 123 0.92 -11.92 -8.83
C LEU A 123 1.92 -12.38 -7.77
N GLY A 124 3.24 -12.25 -8.04
CA GLY A 124 4.29 -12.55 -7.07
C GLY A 124 4.17 -11.74 -5.78
N PHE A 125 3.80 -10.46 -5.89
CA PHE A 125 3.54 -9.61 -4.73
C PHE A 125 2.30 -10.05 -3.95
N ALA A 126 1.23 -10.46 -4.63
CA ALA A 126 0.05 -11.01 -3.97
C ALA A 126 0.37 -12.31 -3.21
N ILE A 127 1.22 -13.18 -3.77
CA ILE A 127 1.69 -14.39 -3.09
C ILE A 127 2.57 -14.03 -1.89
N ALA A 128 3.52 -13.11 -2.04
CA ALA A 128 4.37 -12.63 -0.94
C ALA A 128 3.56 -11.97 0.18
N TRP A 129 2.48 -11.26 -0.17
CA TRP A 129 1.53 -10.70 0.78
C TRP A 129 0.85 -11.82 1.59
N ILE A 130 0.27 -12.82 0.93
CA ILE A 130 -0.37 -13.96 1.61
C ILE A 130 0.65 -14.69 2.50
N ALA A 131 1.86 -14.94 2.00
CA ALA A 131 2.94 -15.56 2.77
C ALA A 131 3.30 -14.74 4.02
N THR A 132 3.32 -13.41 3.91
CA THR A 132 3.54 -12.50 5.05
C THR A 132 2.44 -12.62 6.09
N LEU A 133 1.16 -12.69 5.69
CA LEU A 133 0.04 -12.89 6.61
C LEU A 133 0.13 -14.26 7.30
N ILE A 134 0.39 -15.32 6.54
CA ILE A 134 0.55 -16.68 7.05
C ILE A 134 1.68 -16.76 8.06
N SER A 135 2.85 -16.19 7.75
CA SER A 135 4.00 -16.19 8.66
C SER A 135 3.65 -15.55 10.01
N LYS A 136 2.84 -14.47 10.03
CA LYS A 136 2.41 -13.82 11.28
C LYS A 136 1.52 -14.71 12.14
N ILE A 137 0.69 -15.57 11.52
CA ILE A 137 -0.16 -16.54 12.22
C ILE A 137 0.71 -17.63 12.86
N PHE A 138 1.51 -18.33 12.05
CA PHE A 138 2.24 -19.51 12.50
C PHE A 138 3.38 -19.18 13.45
N VAL A 139 4.02 -18.02 13.27
CA VAL A 139 5.19 -17.65 14.06
C VAL A 139 4.82 -16.96 15.39
N SER A 140 3.55 -16.60 15.58
CA SER A 140 3.03 -16.21 16.90
C SER A 140 2.99 -17.38 17.91
N GLY A 141 3.41 -18.58 17.49
CA GLY A 141 3.60 -19.76 18.31
C GLY A 141 2.37 -20.67 18.35
N LEU A 142 2.61 -21.96 18.60
CA LEU A 142 1.59 -22.92 19.02
C LEU A 142 1.78 -23.19 20.53
N PRO A 143 0.74 -23.05 21.36
CA PRO A 143 -0.63 -22.61 21.02
C PRO A 143 -0.69 -21.12 20.66
N ILE A 144 -1.61 -20.77 19.74
CA ILE A 144 -1.85 -19.38 19.32
C ILE A 144 -2.29 -18.58 20.55
N ARG A 145 -1.45 -17.67 21.01
CA ARG A 145 -1.78 -16.80 22.14
C ARG A 145 -2.89 -15.83 21.71
N ALA A 146 -3.92 -15.68 22.53
CA ALA A 146 -5.01 -14.76 22.22
C ALA A 146 -4.54 -13.30 22.13
N ILE A 147 -3.53 -12.89 22.92
CA ILE A 147 -2.82 -11.61 22.74
C ILE A 147 -1.38 -11.91 22.34
N PRO A 148 -0.95 -11.58 21.10
CA PRO A 148 0.46 -11.68 20.73
C PRO A 148 1.27 -10.71 21.59
N GLN A 149 2.23 -11.24 22.36
CA GLN A 149 3.08 -10.44 23.23
C GLN A 149 4.50 -10.36 22.65
N PRO A 150 5.16 -9.19 22.72
CA PRO A 150 6.57 -9.10 22.44
C PRO A 150 7.40 -9.93 23.45
N PRO A 151 8.57 -10.44 23.05
CA PRO A 151 9.19 -10.23 21.74
C PRO A 151 8.50 -11.07 20.65
N PHE A 152 8.13 -10.43 19.53
CA PHE A 152 7.75 -11.18 18.34
C PHE A 152 8.95 -12.03 17.91
N SER A 153 8.70 -13.22 17.38
CA SER A 153 9.78 -14.05 16.88
C SER A 153 10.61 -13.26 15.87
N LYS A 154 11.92 -13.18 16.16
CA LYS A 154 12.88 -12.49 15.29
C LYS A 154 12.81 -13.03 13.87
N ALA A 155 12.55 -14.32 13.69
CA ALA A 155 12.47 -14.96 12.39
C ALA A 155 11.33 -14.40 11.52
N ALA A 156 10.10 -14.26 12.05
CA ALA A 156 8.99 -13.68 11.27
C ALA A 156 9.21 -12.20 10.98
N THR A 157 9.75 -11.45 11.93
CA THR A 157 10.06 -10.03 11.72
C THR A 157 11.12 -9.86 10.63
N ILE A 158 12.19 -10.66 10.66
CA ILE A 158 13.24 -10.65 9.62
C ILE A 158 12.66 -11.09 8.28
N PHE A 159 11.87 -12.16 8.24
CA PHE A 159 11.24 -12.65 7.01
C PHE A 159 10.32 -11.60 6.37
N GLY A 160 9.42 -11.02 7.15
CA GLY A 160 8.53 -9.94 6.67
C GLY A 160 9.31 -8.70 6.23
N LEU A 161 10.39 -8.36 6.94
CA LEU A 161 11.26 -7.25 6.56
C LEU A 161 11.98 -7.50 5.23
N VAL A 162 12.55 -8.71 5.05
CA VAL A 162 13.23 -9.09 3.81
C VAL A 162 12.25 -9.06 2.63
N LEU A 163 11.05 -9.63 2.77
CA LEU A 163 10.03 -9.56 1.73
C LEU A 163 9.61 -8.11 1.44
N ASN A 164 9.47 -7.28 2.48
CA ASN A 164 9.13 -5.88 2.29
C ASN A 164 10.23 -5.14 1.51
N LEU A 165 11.51 -5.32 1.87
CA LEU A 165 12.63 -4.69 1.18
C LEU A 165 12.80 -5.17 -0.26
N LEU A 166 12.65 -6.48 -0.51
CA LEU A 166 12.69 -7.04 -1.85
C LEU A 166 11.54 -6.51 -2.72
N GLY A 167 10.33 -6.45 -2.16
CA GLY A 167 9.18 -5.87 -2.83
C GLY A 167 9.41 -4.40 -3.19
N THR A 168 9.99 -3.61 -2.29
CA THR A 168 10.25 -2.19 -2.57
C THR A 168 11.41 -1.99 -3.54
N ALA A 169 12.50 -2.76 -3.40
CA ALA A 169 13.60 -2.75 -4.35
C ALA A 169 13.13 -3.10 -5.77
N TRP A 170 12.26 -4.10 -5.91
CA TRP A 170 11.64 -4.43 -7.19
C TRP A 170 10.75 -3.28 -7.72
N LEU A 171 9.96 -2.65 -6.85
CA LEU A 171 9.05 -1.56 -7.23
C LEU A 171 9.79 -0.26 -7.59
N ILE A 172 11.04 -0.08 -7.15
CA ILE A 172 11.93 1.01 -7.56
C ILE A 172 12.66 0.63 -8.86
N GLY A 173 13.25 -0.57 -8.88
CA GLY A 173 14.04 -1.05 -10.01
C GLY A 173 13.23 -1.23 -11.29
N TRP A 174 11.98 -1.69 -11.18
CA TRP A 174 11.13 -1.96 -12.34
C TRP A 174 10.75 -0.69 -13.13
N PRO A 175 10.17 0.37 -12.54
CA PRO A 175 9.99 1.66 -13.21
C PRO A 175 11.28 2.26 -13.77
N ALA A 176 12.40 2.17 -13.04
CA ALA A 176 13.69 2.67 -13.51
C ALA A 176 14.16 1.95 -14.78
N TYR A 177 14.02 0.61 -14.81
CA TYR A 177 14.31 -0.19 -15.98
C TYR A 177 13.44 0.21 -17.18
N LEU A 178 12.13 0.42 -16.96
CA LEU A 178 11.21 0.84 -18.02
C LEU A 178 11.59 2.21 -18.59
N LEU A 179 12.03 3.16 -17.75
CA LEU A 179 12.46 4.50 -18.19
C LEU A 179 13.73 4.45 -19.05
N VAL A 180 14.68 3.57 -18.72
CA VAL A 180 15.96 3.46 -19.44
C VAL A 180 15.80 2.70 -20.75
N LYS A 181 15.00 1.62 -20.76
CA LYS A 181 14.94 0.70 -21.90
C LYS A 181 13.86 1.05 -22.92
N LEU A 182 12.72 1.61 -22.49
CA LEU A 182 11.60 1.88 -23.39
C LEU A 182 11.59 3.35 -23.81
N SER A 183 11.59 3.61 -25.12
CA SER A 183 11.40 4.93 -25.71
C SER A 183 9.93 5.35 -25.63
N LEU A 184 9.45 5.59 -24.42
CA LEU A 184 8.07 5.97 -24.15
C LEU A 184 7.82 7.44 -24.48
N GLY A 185 6.59 7.77 -24.88
CA GLY A 185 6.17 9.16 -25.05
C GLY A 185 6.30 9.96 -23.75
N LYS A 186 6.54 11.27 -23.86
CA LYS A 186 6.79 12.18 -22.71
C LYS A 186 5.73 12.06 -21.60
N SER A 187 4.46 11.84 -21.97
CA SER A 187 3.36 11.67 -21.02
C SER A 187 3.50 10.40 -20.17
N TYR A 188 3.84 9.27 -20.77
CA TYR A 188 4.08 8.00 -20.07
C TYR A 188 5.37 8.05 -19.24
N GLN A 189 6.42 8.70 -19.75
CA GLN A 189 7.65 8.92 -18.99
C GLN A 189 7.40 9.70 -17.69
N ARG A 190 6.58 10.76 -17.73
CA ARG A 190 6.20 11.52 -16.52
C ARG A 190 5.45 10.66 -15.50
N LEU A 191 4.54 9.80 -15.97
CA LEU A 191 3.82 8.86 -15.10
C LEU A 191 4.79 7.89 -14.42
N ILE A 192 5.64 7.20 -15.20
CA ILE A 192 6.58 6.20 -14.66
C ILE A 192 7.63 6.87 -13.77
N LEU A 193 8.12 8.06 -14.12
CA LEU A 193 9.03 8.84 -13.30
C LEU A 193 8.37 9.21 -11.96
N THR A 194 7.10 9.61 -11.97
CA THR A 194 6.40 9.93 -10.72
C THR A 194 6.23 8.68 -9.86
N CYS A 195 5.85 7.55 -10.46
CA CYS A 195 5.81 6.27 -9.73
C CYS A 195 7.18 5.94 -9.13
N PHE A 196 8.27 6.08 -9.89
CA PHE A 196 9.64 5.85 -9.41
C PHE A 196 10.01 6.74 -8.22
N VAL A 197 9.74 8.05 -8.28
CA VAL A 197 10.03 8.98 -7.18
C VAL A 197 9.25 8.59 -5.92
N PHE A 198 7.94 8.36 -6.06
CA PHE A 198 7.07 8.00 -4.93
C PHE A 198 7.42 6.64 -4.33
N THR A 199 7.76 5.63 -5.14
CA THR A 199 8.16 4.31 -4.63
C THR A 199 9.56 4.35 -4.01
N THR A 200 10.45 5.23 -4.47
CA THR A 200 11.74 5.49 -3.82
C THR A 200 11.54 6.13 -2.45
N THR A 201 10.66 7.13 -2.33
CA THR A 201 10.30 7.72 -1.04
C THR A 201 9.67 6.69 -0.10
N LEU A 202 8.78 5.83 -0.61
CA LEU A 202 8.22 4.71 0.17
C LEU A 202 9.33 3.80 0.71
N GLY A 203 10.34 3.47 -0.11
CA GLY A 203 11.49 2.67 0.34
C GLY A 203 12.29 3.31 1.47
N ALA A 204 12.45 4.62 1.48
CA ALA A 204 13.08 5.32 2.60
C ALA A 204 12.27 5.16 3.90
N TRP A 205 10.94 5.26 3.81
CA TRP A 205 10.06 5.04 4.96
C TRP A 205 10.05 3.59 5.43
N ASP A 206 10.06 2.61 4.52
CA ASP A 206 10.16 1.20 4.86
C ASP A 206 11.46 0.90 5.65
N ILE A 207 12.60 1.44 5.19
CA ILE A 207 13.90 1.28 5.87
C ILE A 207 13.85 1.95 7.26
N TRP A 208 13.30 3.15 7.36
CA TRP A 208 13.19 3.83 8.65
C TRP A 208 12.27 3.08 9.62
N HIS A 209 11.13 2.57 9.15
CA HIS A 209 10.23 1.74 9.96
C HIS A 209 10.90 0.43 10.39
N ALA A 210 11.66 -0.20 9.50
CA ALA A 210 12.44 -1.40 9.80
C ALA A 210 13.43 -1.19 10.95
N ILE A 211 14.21 -0.11 10.88
CA ILE A 211 15.19 0.26 11.92
C ILE A 211 14.47 0.50 13.26
N ASN A 212 13.36 1.25 13.23
CA ASN A 212 12.57 1.52 14.44
C ASN A 212 11.96 0.24 15.04
N THR A 213 11.55 -0.71 14.19
CA THR A 213 11.01 -2.00 14.58
C THR A 213 12.06 -2.88 15.26
N GLN A 214 13.28 -2.94 14.70
CA GLN A 214 14.37 -3.73 15.30
C GLN A 214 14.83 -3.15 16.64
N ASN A 215 14.92 -1.83 16.75
CA ASN A 215 15.42 -1.14 17.94
C ASN A 215 14.35 -0.95 19.03
N THR A 216 13.09 -1.38 18.81
CA THR A 216 11.95 -1.09 19.71
C THR A 216 11.89 0.41 20.04
N SER A 217 12.09 1.24 19.02
CA SER A 217 12.21 2.68 19.14
C SER A 217 10.88 3.30 19.61
N PRO A 218 10.91 4.40 20.41
CA PRO A 218 9.70 5.14 20.76
C PRO A 218 8.96 5.70 19.52
N TYR A 219 9.63 5.78 18.37
CA TYR A 219 9.07 6.25 17.10
C TYR A 219 8.41 5.15 16.27
N LEU A 220 8.22 3.95 16.82
CA LEU A 220 7.61 2.81 16.10
C LEU A 220 6.23 3.13 15.53
N PHE A 221 5.36 3.77 16.31
CA PHE A 221 4.01 4.14 15.87
C PHE A 221 4.05 5.22 14.78
N TYR A 222 4.90 6.23 14.95
CA TYR A 222 5.08 7.30 13.98
C TYR A 222 5.54 6.75 12.62
N SER A 223 6.59 5.93 12.64
CA SER A 223 7.13 5.31 11.42
C SER A 223 6.12 4.37 10.75
N SER A 224 5.35 3.59 11.52
CA SER A 224 4.33 2.71 10.97
C SER A 224 3.20 3.49 10.29
N HIS A 225 2.66 4.52 10.94
CA HIS A 225 1.61 5.35 10.35
C HIS A 225 2.09 6.11 9.09
N LEU A 226 3.35 6.55 9.07
CA LEU A 226 3.95 7.17 7.88
C LEU A 226 4.10 6.16 6.73
N GLU A 227 4.63 4.96 6.99
CA GLU A 227 4.72 3.89 5.98
C GLU A 227 3.33 3.57 5.39
N LEU A 228 2.31 3.43 6.25
CA LEU A 228 0.92 3.16 5.83
C LEU A 228 0.36 4.31 4.98
N LEU A 229 0.55 5.55 5.43
CA LEU A 229 0.09 6.73 4.71
C LEU A 229 0.74 6.81 3.32
N PHE A 230 2.07 6.66 3.25
CA PHE A 230 2.79 6.69 1.99
C PHE A 230 2.37 5.55 1.06
N SER A 231 2.09 4.34 1.58
CA SER A 231 1.57 3.24 0.77
C SER A 231 0.24 3.61 0.08
N VAL A 232 -0.70 4.22 0.80
CA VAL A 232 -1.99 4.66 0.22
C VAL A 232 -1.80 5.83 -0.75
N LEU A 233 -0.92 6.79 -0.45
CA LEU A 233 -0.62 7.91 -1.36
C LEU A 233 0.00 7.41 -2.66
N VAL A 234 0.98 6.52 -2.57
CA VAL A 234 1.65 5.86 -3.68
C VAL A 234 0.65 5.06 -4.52
N ALA A 235 -0.30 4.36 -3.89
CA ALA A 235 -1.36 3.67 -4.61
C ALA A 235 -2.22 4.61 -5.45
N ASN A 236 -2.41 5.86 -5.02
CA ASN A 236 -3.22 6.87 -5.69
C ASN A 236 -2.47 7.76 -6.70
N VAL A 237 -1.14 7.85 -6.61
CA VAL A 237 -0.35 8.81 -7.40
C VAL A 237 -0.49 8.59 -8.90
N GLY A 238 -0.53 7.33 -9.34
CA GLY A 238 -0.60 7.02 -10.78
C GLY A 238 -1.92 7.48 -11.41
N TRP A 239 -3.04 7.39 -10.68
CA TRP A 239 -4.31 7.95 -11.13
C TRP A 239 -4.26 9.47 -11.20
N PHE A 240 -3.73 10.12 -10.16
CA PHE A 240 -3.65 11.57 -10.10
C PHE A 240 -2.83 12.15 -11.26
N VAL A 241 -1.65 11.57 -11.52
CA VAL A 241 -0.79 11.98 -12.64
C VAL A 241 -1.47 11.71 -13.98
N ALA A 242 -2.14 10.56 -14.13
CA ALA A 242 -2.85 10.25 -15.38
C ALA A 242 -3.97 11.26 -15.68
N VAL A 243 -4.71 11.70 -14.66
CA VAL A 243 -5.72 12.75 -14.79
C VAL A 243 -5.07 14.09 -15.16
N LEU A 244 -3.99 14.48 -14.49
CA LEU A 244 -3.28 15.74 -14.76
C LEU A 244 -2.70 15.81 -16.18
N VAL A 245 -2.17 14.71 -16.69
CA VAL A 245 -1.56 14.63 -18.02
C VAL A 245 -2.62 14.39 -19.12
N GLY A 246 -3.87 14.09 -18.74
CA GLY A 246 -4.95 13.79 -19.68
C GLY A 246 -4.76 12.45 -20.41
N LEU A 247 -4.09 11.49 -19.77
CA LEU A 247 -3.85 10.16 -20.36
C LEU A 247 -5.16 9.36 -20.43
N GLN A 248 -5.62 9.10 -21.66
CA GLN A 248 -6.72 8.17 -21.90
C GLN A 248 -6.17 6.75 -22.13
N PRO A 249 -6.81 5.71 -21.56
CA PRO A 249 -6.36 4.34 -21.77
C PRO A 249 -6.69 3.85 -23.18
N HIS A 250 -5.92 2.87 -23.64
CA HIS A 250 -5.94 2.41 -25.03
C HIS A 250 -7.31 1.91 -25.51
N LYS A 251 -8.14 1.29 -24.66
CA LYS A 251 -9.46 0.75 -25.11
C LYS A 251 -10.30 1.80 -25.85
N SER A 252 -10.20 3.07 -25.44
CA SER A 252 -10.86 4.21 -26.07
C SER A 252 -10.38 4.51 -27.50
N GLN A 253 -9.14 4.15 -27.86
CA GLN A 253 -8.59 4.46 -29.19
C GLN A 253 -9.02 3.48 -30.28
N VAL A 254 -9.28 2.21 -29.91
CA VAL A 254 -9.70 1.19 -30.89
C VAL A 254 -11.12 1.47 -31.38
N GLU A 255 -12.04 1.85 -30.50
CA GLU A 255 -13.43 2.18 -30.86
C GLU A 255 -13.53 3.42 -31.76
N VAL A 256 -12.70 4.44 -31.53
CA VAL A 256 -12.68 5.65 -32.39
C VAL A 256 -12.17 5.30 -33.79
N SER A 257 -11.18 4.41 -33.89
CA SER A 257 -10.64 4.01 -35.20
C SER A 257 -11.63 3.17 -36.02
N SER A 258 -12.45 2.30 -35.39
CA SER A 258 -13.43 1.49 -36.12
C SER A 258 -14.57 2.32 -36.70
N ASP A 259 -15.00 3.38 -36.02
CA ASP A 259 -16.05 4.27 -36.53
C ASP A 259 -15.60 5.11 -37.74
N SER A 260 -14.31 5.44 -37.81
CA SER A 260 -13.76 6.29 -38.88
C SER A 260 -13.59 5.58 -40.23
N GLY A 261 -13.60 4.24 -40.27
CA GLY A 261 -13.36 3.44 -41.48
C GLY A 261 -14.61 2.99 -42.24
N SER A 262 -15.81 3.41 -41.83
CA SER A 262 -17.10 2.94 -42.39
C SER A 262 -17.84 3.98 -43.24
N ARG A 263 -17.17 5.04 -43.70
CA ARG A 263 -17.76 6.09 -44.56
C ARG A 263 -17.15 6.13 -45.95
#